data_AF-A0A9P0LG00-F1
#
_entry.id   AF-A0A9P0LG00-F1
#
_cell.length_a   1.000
_cell.length_b   1.000
_cell.length_c   1.000
_cell.angle_alpha   90.00
_cell.angle_beta   90.00
_cell.angle_gamma   90.00
#
_symmetry.space_group_name_H-M   'P 1'
#
loop_
_entity.id
_entity.type
_entity.pdbx_description
1 polymer ?
#
loop_
_entity_poly.entity_id
_entity_poly.type
_entity_poly.pdbx_seq_one_letter_code
_entity_poly.pdbx_strand_id
1 'polypeptide(L)'
;MSEGAKQIADRPTTVAVIYKYDILLETKTLKRNQFKAVRTHLSYTMLCENGNVLEKLCYSGQRCQKIPEALVKLYGPKVQCLDLSYNEIVTLRGLDGFPVLKELVLDNNQLSDTISFPYLPTLQTLSLNKNKILDIQSLLLKIRQNLPNLSYLSLLGNKACPNELSGEENDEEDYQRYRYYVLYHLPNLKFLDSTKVREVERSEARRRGKFMNVIRPRGDGMDEIRLNSDSTGGFTPLPKSMRGPEDHKMPITHRSRLPKIRRGIYYSIISSSAVGSPSEVI
;
A
#
# COMPACT_ATOMS: atom_id res chain seq x y z
N MET A 1 54.70 6.65 36.47
CA MET A 1 53.82 7.42 35.58
C MET A 1 54.39 7.30 34.17
N SER A 2 53.81 6.64 33.18
CA SER A 2 52.45 6.15 32.96
C SER A 2 52.49 4.98 31.99
N GLU A 3 51.83 3.88 32.35
CA GLU A 3 51.41 2.82 31.44
C GLU A 3 50.51 3.38 30.33
N GLY A 4 50.65 2.83 29.13
CA GLY A 4 49.84 3.22 27.97
C GLY A 4 49.86 2.14 26.89
N ALA A 5 49.74 0.87 27.27
CA ALA A 5 49.51 -0.21 26.33
C ALA A 5 48.09 -0.06 25.76
N LYS A 6 47.98 0.51 24.55
CA LYS A 6 46.76 0.50 23.77
C LYS A 6 46.39 -0.94 23.46
N GLN A 7 45.40 -1.45 24.19
CA GLN A 7 44.72 -2.70 23.89
C GLN A 7 44.04 -2.53 22.53
N ILE A 8 44.64 -3.10 21.48
CA ILE A 8 43.99 -3.26 20.18
C ILE A 8 42.91 -4.30 20.43
N ALA A 9 41.67 -3.84 20.61
CA ALA A 9 40.50 -4.70 20.66
C ALA A 9 40.43 -5.44 19.32
N ASP A 10 40.77 -6.72 19.35
CA ASP A 10 40.62 -7.66 18.25
C ASP A 10 39.12 -7.68 17.91
N ARG A 11 38.73 -6.93 16.87
CA ARG A 11 37.34 -6.95 16.40
C ARG A 11 37.13 -8.35 15.85
N PRO A 12 36.14 -9.12 16.33
CA PRO A 12 35.92 -10.46 15.82
C PRO A 12 35.70 -10.37 14.31
N THR A 13 36.63 -10.97 13.57
CA THR A 13 36.57 -11.10 12.12
C THR A 13 35.26 -11.79 11.79
N THR A 14 34.27 -11.02 11.34
CA THR A 14 32.96 -11.52 10.98
C THR A 14 33.11 -12.33 9.71
N VAL A 15 33.05 -13.66 9.81
CA VAL A 15 33.09 -14.54 8.65
C VAL A 15 31.66 -14.74 8.16
N ALA A 16 31.33 -14.17 7.01
CA ALA A 16 30.10 -14.46 6.29
C ALA A 16 30.36 -15.62 5.31
N VAL A 17 29.53 -16.66 5.37
CA VAL A 17 29.58 -17.80 4.44
C VAL A 17 28.38 -17.72 3.49
N ILE A 18 28.65 -17.85 2.19
CA ILE A 18 27.64 -17.76 1.14
C ILE A 18 27.59 -19.07 0.37
N TYR A 19 26.42 -19.72 0.37
CA TYR A 19 26.13 -20.85 -0.51
C TYR A 19 25.19 -20.37 -1.61
N LYS A 20 25.58 -20.53 -2.87
CA LYS A 20 24.78 -20.12 -4.02
C LYS A 20 24.66 -21.26 -5.03
N TYR A 21 23.44 -21.59 -5.39
CA TYR A 21 23.10 -22.60 -6.39
C TYR A 21 22.33 -21.92 -7.51
N ASP A 22 22.96 -21.79 -8.68
CA ASP A 22 22.36 -21.17 -9.85
C ASP A 22 22.08 -22.24 -10.91
N ILE A 23 20.83 -22.29 -11.36
CA ILE A 23 20.40 -23.09 -12.51
C ILE A 23 19.95 -22.09 -13.58
N LEU A 24 20.72 -22.03 -14.68
CA LEU A 24 20.38 -21.29 -15.88
C LEU A 24 19.92 -22.27 -16.94
N LEU A 25 18.64 -22.21 -17.30
CA LEU A 25 18.08 -23.00 -18.38
C LEU A 25 17.83 -22.07 -19.57
N GLU A 26 18.50 -22.30 -20.69
CA GLU A 26 18.25 -21.60 -21.95
C GLU A 26 17.45 -22.51 -22.89
N THR A 27 16.17 -22.20 -23.07
CA THR A 27 15.31 -22.91 -24.02
C THR A 27 15.23 -22.14 -25.32
N LYS A 28 15.67 -22.72 -26.44
CA LYS A 28 15.53 -22.12 -27.77
C LYS A 28 14.35 -22.76 -28.49
N THR A 29 13.33 -21.96 -28.81
CA THR A 29 12.18 -22.41 -29.60
C THR A 29 12.25 -21.78 -31.00
N LEU A 30 12.13 -22.61 -32.04
CA LEU A 30 12.05 -22.14 -33.42
C LEU A 30 10.57 -22.07 -33.83
N LYS A 31 10.07 -20.88 -34.18
CA LYS A 31 8.75 -20.69 -34.82
C LYS A 31 8.87 -19.67 -35.94
N ARG A 32 8.38 -19.99 -37.15
CA ARG A 32 8.36 -19.10 -38.33
C ARG A 32 9.73 -18.47 -38.66
N ASN A 33 10.80 -19.26 -38.69
CA ASN A 33 12.18 -18.81 -38.92
C ASN A 33 12.71 -17.75 -37.92
N GLN A 34 12.05 -17.56 -36.78
CA GLN A 34 12.55 -16.74 -35.67
C GLN A 34 12.89 -17.64 -34.49
N PHE A 35 14.10 -17.47 -33.94
CA PHE A 35 14.50 -18.09 -32.68
C PHE A 35 13.97 -17.26 -31.52
N LYS A 36 13.15 -17.85 -30.68
CA LYS A 36 12.81 -17.31 -29.36
C LYS A 36 13.64 -18.07 -28.32
N ALA A 37 14.71 -17.44 -27.83
CA ALA A 37 15.43 -17.92 -26.67
C ALA A 37 14.70 -17.49 -25.39
N VAL A 38 14.58 -18.41 -24.44
CA VAL A 38 14.02 -18.16 -23.11
C VAL A 38 15.08 -18.55 -22.12
N ARG A 39 15.63 -17.56 -21.42
CA ARG A 39 16.51 -17.80 -20.29
C ARG A 39 15.66 -17.79 -19.04
N THR A 40 15.69 -18.90 -18.32
CA THR A 40 15.04 -19.02 -17.03
C THR A 40 16.13 -19.10 -15.97
N HIS A 41 15.92 -18.40 -14.86
CA HIS A 41 16.88 -18.33 -13.77
C HIS A 41 16.23 -18.84 -12.50
N LEU A 42 16.80 -19.91 -11.96
CA LEU A 42 16.52 -20.38 -10.61
C LEU A 42 17.80 -20.22 -9.81
N SER A 43 17.75 -19.41 -8.75
CA SER A 43 18.88 -19.22 -7.84
C SER A 43 18.42 -19.42 -6.41
N TYR A 44 19.16 -20.25 -5.67
CA TYR A 44 19.02 -20.34 -4.22
C TYR A 44 20.30 -19.84 -3.57
N THR A 45 20.18 -18.81 -2.74
CA THR A 45 21.30 -18.23 -2.01
C THR A 45 21.04 -18.30 -0.50
N MET A 46 21.97 -18.88 0.25
CA MET A 46 21.97 -18.92 1.69
C MET A 46 23.17 -18.14 2.20
N LEU A 47 22.90 -17.11 3.00
CA LEU A 47 23.90 -16.23 3.61
C LEU A 47 23.91 -16.49 5.11
N CYS A 48 25.03 -16.96 5.63
CA CYS A 48 25.23 -17.21 7.05
C CYS A 48 26.18 -16.14 7.61
N GLU A 49 25.70 -15.28 8.48
CA GLU A 49 26.47 -14.21 9.10
C GLU A 49 26.14 -14.11 10.59
N ASN A 50 27.15 -14.27 11.47
CA ASN A 50 27.00 -14.13 12.93
C ASN A 50 25.87 -14.99 13.53
N GLY A 51 25.69 -16.21 13.04
CA GLY A 51 24.62 -17.13 13.48
C GLY A 51 23.24 -16.84 12.88
N ASN A 52 23.08 -15.74 12.13
CA ASN A 52 21.88 -15.46 11.36
C ASN A 52 21.99 -16.11 9.98
N VAL A 53 20.93 -16.80 9.58
CA VAL A 53 20.81 -17.39 8.24
C VAL A 53 19.76 -16.61 7.47
N LEU A 54 20.14 -16.09 6.31
CA LEU A 54 19.24 -15.44 5.36
C LEU A 54 19.18 -16.26 4.07
N GLU A 55 17.99 -16.77 3.77
CA GLU A 55 17.76 -17.59 2.58
C GLU A 55 16.92 -16.83 1.56
N LYS A 56 17.47 -16.76 0.35
CA LYS A 56 16.88 -16.07 -0.80
C LYS A 56 16.64 -17.07 -1.93
N LEU A 57 15.44 -17.04 -2.49
CA LEU A 57 15.06 -17.84 -3.65
C LEU A 57 14.64 -16.90 -4.78
N CYS A 58 15.33 -16.97 -5.91
CA CYS A 58 14.94 -16.34 -7.16
C CYS A 58 14.43 -17.43 -8.10
N TYR A 59 13.20 -17.27 -8.59
CA TYR A 59 12.56 -18.15 -9.55
C TYR A 59 11.94 -17.30 -10.66
N SER A 60 12.82 -16.69 -11.46
CA SER A 60 12.46 -15.68 -12.46
C SER A 60 12.53 -16.22 -13.90
N GLY A 61 11.70 -15.68 -14.78
CA GLY A 61 11.73 -16.04 -16.21
C GLY A 61 11.15 -17.41 -16.55
N GLN A 62 10.41 -18.04 -15.64
CA GLN A 62 9.89 -19.42 -15.78
C GLN A 62 8.52 -19.48 -16.47
N ARG A 63 7.92 -18.32 -16.81
CA ARG A 63 6.57 -18.18 -17.38
C ARG A 63 5.48 -18.86 -16.52
N CYS A 64 5.69 -18.93 -15.22
CA CYS A 64 4.71 -19.56 -14.33
C CYS A 64 3.51 -18.64 -14.13
N GLN A 65 2.31 -19.20 -14.21
CA GLN A 65 1.05 -18.47 -13.95
C GLN A 65 0.63 -18.51 -12.47
N LYS A 66 1.19 -19.45 -11.71
CA LYS A 66 0.98 -19.64 -10.28
C LYS A 66 2.29 -20.07 -9.63
N ILE A 67 2.39 -19.90 -8.32
CA ILE A 67 3.54 -20.39 -7.55
C ILE A 67 3.56 -21.92 -7.60
N PRO A 68 4.64 -22.57 -8.08
CA PRO A 68 4.74 -24.02 -8.12
C PRO A 68 4.75 -24.64 -6.72
N GLU A 69 3.93 -25.68 -6.50
CA GLU A 69 3.86 -26.38 -5.21
C GLU A 69 5.20 -27.00 -4.79
N ALA A 70 6.03 -27.41 -5.76
CA ALA A 70 7.36 -27.94 -5.49
C ALA A 70 8.25 -26.88 -4.81
N LEU A 71 8.16 -25.61 -5.20
CA LEU A 71 8.93 -24.54 -4.54
C LEU A 71 8.47 -24.35 -3.10
N VAL A 72 7.16 -24.38 -2.88
CA VAL A 72 6.56 -24.28 -1.54
C VAL A 72 7.06 -25.42 -0.65
N LYS A 73 7.02 -26.67 -1.13
CA LYS A 73 7.42 -27.85 -0.36
C LYS A 73 8.92 -27.86 -0.04
N LEU A 74 9.77 -27.45 -0.99
CA LEU A 74 11.22 -27.53 -0.84
C LEU A 74 11.80 -26.36 -0.05
N TYR A 75 11.27 -25.15 -0.25
CA TYR A 75 11.89 -23.91 0.23
C TYR A 75 10.99 -23.08 1.15
N GLY A 76 9.67 -23.33 1.15
CA GLY A 76 8.67 -22.53 1.85
C GLY A 76 8.99 -22.20 3.31
N PRO A 77 9.29 -23.19 4.16
CA PRO A 77 9.51 -22.96 5.59
C PRO A 77 10.75 -22.10 5.93
N LYS A 78 11.67 -21.91 4.99
CA LYS A 78 12.99 -21.33 5.28
C LYS A 78 13.27 -20.00 4.56
N VAL A 79 12.74 -19.84 3.35
CA VAL A 79 12.98 -18.65 2.52
C VAL A 79 12.43 -17.37 3.15
N GLN A 80 13.30 -16.38 3.25
CA GLN A 80 12.98 -15.03 3.75
C GLN A 80 12.88 -14.01 2.63
N CYS A 81 13.58 -14.21 1.50
CA CYS A 81 13.47 -13.34 0.32
C CYS A 81 13.04 -14.18 -0.89
N LEU A 82 11.90 -13.86 -1.48
CA LEU A 82 11.37 -14.56 -2.64
C LEU A 82 11.24 -13.59 -3.82
N ASP A 83 11.97 -13.88 -4.89
CA ASP A 83 11.87 -13.18 -6.16
C ASP A 83 11.20 -14.08 -7.20
N LEU A 84 10.03 -13.66 -7.65
CA LEU A 84 9.19 -14.31 -8.66
C LEU A 84 9.03 -13.42 -9.91
N SER A 85 9.95 -12.48 -10.13
CA SER A 85 9.86 -11.52 -11.22
C SER A 85 9.94 -12.15 -12.60
N TYR A 86 9.44 -11.44 -13.62
CA TYR A 86 9.47 -11.88 -15.02
C TYR A 86 8.80 -13.25 -15.26
N ASN A 87 7.68 -13.49 -14.57
CA ASN A 87 6.82 -14.63 -14.81
C ASN A 87 5.48 -14.18 -15.41
N GLU A 88 4.50 -15.06 -15.46
CA GLU A 88 3.15 -14.77 -15.96
C GLU A 88 2.13 -14.90 -14.82
N ILE A 89 2.54 -14.62 -13.58
CA ILE A 89 1.75 -14.93 -12.38
C ILE A 89 0.48 -14.08 -12.38
N VAL A 90 -0.67 -14.75 -12.27
CA VAL A 90 -2.00 -14.13 -12.16
C VAL A 90 -2.58 -14.26 -10.75
N THR A 91 -2.02 -15.14 -9.92
CA THR A 91 -2.52 -15.42 -8.57
C THR A 91 -1.40 -15.76 -7.59
N LEU A 92 -1.58 -15.35 -6.34
CA LEU A 92 -0.64 -15.62 -5.23
C LEU A 92 -1.04 -16.83 -4.38
N ARG A 93 -1.88 -17.73 -4.91
CA ARG A 93 -2.17 -19.02 -4.24
C ARG A 93 -0.86 -19.79 -4.03
N GLY A 94 -0.68 -20.33 -2.83
CA GLY A 94 0.55 -21.03 -2.40
C GLY A 94 1.57 -20.15 -1.68
N LEU A 95 1.35 -18.82 -1.62
CA LEU A 95 2.22 -17.91 -0.89
C LEU A 95 2.12 -18.08 0.64
N ASP A 96 1.02 -18.65 1.12
CA ASP A 96 0.79 -19.07 2.51
C ASP A 96 1.80 -20.12 3.01
N GLY A 97 2.43 -20.86 2.09
CA GLY A 97 3.49 -21.80 2.43
C GLY A 97 4.86 -21.16 2.73
N PHE A 98 4.96 -19.82 2.75
CA PHE A 98 6.17 -19.08 3.10
C PHE A 98 5.98 -18.28 4.41
N PRO A 99 5.90 -18.95 5.58
CA PRO A 99 5.50 -18.31 6.84
C PRO A 99 6.51 -17.30 7.40
N VAL A 100 7.78 -17.37 6.97
CA VAL A 100 8.88 -16.51 7.45
C VAL A 100 9.30 -15.45 6.43
N LEU A 101 8.50 -15.26 5.38
CA LEU A 101 8.84 -14.37 4.26
C LEU A 101 8.91 -12.91 4.72
N LYS A 102 10.02 -12.24 4.40
CA LYS A 102 10.29 -10.83 4.70
C LYS A 102 10.27 -9.95 3.47
N GLU A 103 10.75 -10.47 2.34
CA GLU A 103 10.82 -9.74 1.07
C GLU A 103 10.16 -10.54 -0.04
N LEU A 104 9.26 -9.90 -0.79
CA LEU A 104 8.58 -10.48 -1.94
C LEU A 104 8.68 -9.54 -3.14
N VAL A 105 9.29 -10.04 -4.21
CA VAL A 105 9.42 -9.32 -5.48
C VAL A 105 8.60 -10.05 -6.54
N LEU A 106 7.63 -9.34 -7.13
CA LEU A 106 6.68 -9.85 -8.11
C LEU A 106 6.67 -8.99 -9.37
N ASP A 107 7.80 -8.38 -9.70
CA ASP A 107 7.90 -7.42 -10.79
C ASP A 107 7.69 -8.09 -12.15
N ASN A 108 7.09 -7.39 -13.10
CA ASN A 108 6.83 -7.91 -14.45
C ASN A 108 6.04 -9.23 -14.43
N ASN A 109 4.88 -9.22 -13.77
CA ASN A 109 3.91 -10.32 -13.76
C ASN A 109 2.56 -9.86 -14.34
N GLN A 110 1.53 -10.69 -14.22
CA GLN A 110 0.19 -10.44 -14.76
C GLN A 110 -0.86 -10.24 -13.65
N LEU A 111 -0.43 -9.79 -12.46
CA LEU A 111 -1.32 -9.55 -11.34
C LEU A 111 -2.24 -8.37 -11.64
N SER A 112 -3.53 -8.53 -11.37
CA SER A 112 -4.56 -7.51 -11.55
C SER A 112 -5.29 -7.24 -10.23
N ASP A 113 -6.39 -6.49 -10.27
CA ASP A 113 -7.20 -6.17 -9.09
C ASP A 113 -7.76 -7.41 -8.38
N THR A 114 -7.75 -8.59 -9.02
CA THR A 114 -8.13 -9.88 -8.43
C THR A 114 -7.06 -10.45 -7.49
N ILE A 115 -5.92 -9.77 -7.32
CA ILE A 115 -4.87 -10.18 -6.39
C ILE A 115 -5.45 -10.40 -4.98
N SER A 116 -5.01 -11.47 -4.32
CA SER A 116 -5.38 -11.79 -2.95
C SER A 116 -4.12 -12.19 -2.20
N PHE A 117 -3.87 -11.56 -1.06
CA PHE A 117 -2.74 -11.88 -0.20
C PHE A 117 -3.19 -12.82 0.91
N PRO A 118 -2.43 -13.89 1.23
CA PRO A 118 -2.58 -14.55 2.51
C PRO A 118 -2.08 -13.63 3.63
N TYR A 119 -2.44 -13.94 4.87
CA TYR A 119 -1.92 -13.23 6.03
C TYR A 119 -0.42 -13.52 6.20
N LEU A 120 0.43 -12.51 6.01
CA LEU A 120 1.89 -12.61 6.07
C LEU A 120 2.43 -11.60 7.08
N PRO A 121 2.48 -11.94 8.38
CA PRO A 121 2.87 -11.01 9.42
C PRO A 121 4.34 -10.64 9.37
N THR A 122 5.20 -11.43 8.74
CA THR A 122 6.65 -11.17 8.66
C THR A 122 7.06 -10.31 7.46
N LEU A 123 6.16 -10.08 6.50
CA LEU A 123 6.49 -9.41 5.24
C LEU A 123 6.72 -7.91 5.47
N GLN A 124 7.90 -7.45 5.08
CA GLN A 124 8.36 -6.07 5.26
C GLN A 124 8.53 -5.33 3.93
N THR A 125 8.82 -6.06 2.86
CA THR A 125 9.10 -5.51 1.53
C THR A 125 8.23 -6.21 0.49
N LEU A 126 7.45 -5.42 -0.24
CA LEU A 126 6.63 -5.89 -1.35
C LEU A 126 6.88 -5.04 -2.59
N SER A 127 7.31 -5.67 -3.68
CA SER A 127 7.44 -5.04 -4.99
C SER A 127 6.47 -5.70 -5.98
N LEU A 128 5.62 -4.88 -6.60
CA LEU A 128 4.62 -5.28 -7.59
C LEU A 128 4.79 -4.49 -8.89
N ASN A 129 6.01 -4.09 -9.24
CA ASN A 129 6.23 -3.20 -10.38
C ASN A 129 5.78 -3.85 -11.69
N LYS A 130 5.30 -3.05 -12.64
CA LYS A 130 4.92 -3.50 -13.98
C LYS A 130 3.95 -4.70 -13.95
N ASN A 131 2.88 -4.56 -13.18
CA ASN A 131 1.73 -5.47 -13.17
C ASN A 131 0.51 -4.77 -13.82
N LYS A 132 -0.67 -5.37 -13.72
CA LYS A 132 -1.94 -4.91 -14.32
C LYS A 132 -2.93 -4.38 -13.28
N ILE A 133 -2.43 -3.78 -12.19
CA ILE A 133 -3.27 -3.23 -11.14
C ILE A 133 -3.87 -1.89 -11.61
N LEU A 134 -5.18 -1.74 -11.48
CA LEU A 134 -5.96 -0.55 -11.85
C LEU A 134 -6.56 0.13 -10.62
N ASP A 135 -7.10 -0.66 -9.70
CA ASP A 135 -7.78 -0.19 -8.50
C ASP A 135 -6.83 -0.15 -7.30
N ILE A 136 -6.25 1.03 -7.07
CA ILE A 136 -5.36 1.27 -5.92
C ILE A 136 -6.08 1.10 -4.59
N GLN A 137 -7.36 1.48 -4.48
CA GLN A 137 -8.09 1.45 -3.21
C GLN A 137 -8.31 0.01 -2.74
N SER A 138 -8.74 -0.86 -3.65
CA SER A 138 -8.91 -2.29 -3.40
C SER A 138 -7.58 -2.95 -3.00
N LEU A 139 -6.48 -2.60 -3.68
CA LEU A 139 -5.15 -3.11 -3.34
C LEU A 139 -4.73 -2.70 -1.92
N LEU A 140 -4.83 -1.41 -1.58
CA LEU A 140 -4.41 -0.89 -0.28
C LEU A 140 -5.21 -1.51 0.88
N LEU A 141 -6.52 -1.75 0.67
CA LEU A 141 -7.35 -2.45 1.66
C LEU A 141 -6.82 -3.86 1.94
N LYS A 142 -6.51 -4.63 0.88
CA LYS A 142 -5.99 -5.99 0.98
C LYS A 142 -4.60 -6.03 1.64
N ILE A 143 -3.73 -5.08 1.29
CA ILE A 143 -2.41 -4.93 1.92
C ILE A 143 -2.57 -4.65 3.41
N ARG A 144 -3.39 -3.66 3.78
CA ARG A 144 -3.61 -3.28 5.18
C ARG A 144 -4.16 -4.43 6.04
N GLN A 145 -5.02 -5.27 5.47
CA GLN A 145 -5.62 -6.40 6.19
C GLN A 145 -4.65 -7.57 6.37
N ASN A 146 -3.79 -7.83 5.39
CA ASN A 146 -3.01 -9.07 5.33
C ASN A 146 -1.51 -8.90 5.62
N LEU A 147 -0.97 -7.68 5.51
CA LEU A 147 0.46 -7.37 5.58
C LEU A 147 0.74 -6.31 6.66
N PRO A 148 0.54 -6.61 7.95
CA PRO A 148 0.54 -5.62 9.02
C PRO A 148 1.90 -4.92 9.25
N ASN A 149 3.00 -5.60 8.90
CA ASN A 149 4.37 -5.11 9.11
C ASN A 149 5.05 -4.58 7.84
N LEU A 150 4.27 -4.31 6.79
CA LEU A 150 4.81 -3.81 5.53
C LEU A 150 5.44 -2.43 5.73
N SER A 151 6.68 -2.29 5.28
CA SER A 151 7.50 -1.07 5.43
C SER A 151 8.01 -0.51 4.10
N TYR A 152 8.09 -1.34 3.07
CA TYR A 152 8.47 -0.97 1.71
C TYR A 152 7.39 -1.48 0.75
N LEU A 153 6.87 -0.58 -0.09
CA LEU A 153 5.94 -0.90 -1.16
C LEU A 153 6.42 -0.26 -2.47
N SER A 154 6.37 -1.00 -3.58
CA SER A 154 6.60 -0.43 -4.91
C SER A 154 5.52 -0.92 -5.89
N LEU A 155 4.90 0.03 -6.59
CA LEU A 155 3.80 -0.14 -7.55
C LEU A 155 4.11 0.50 -8.92
N LEU A 156 5.34 0.97 -9.13
CA LEU A 156 5.77 1.61 -10.38
C LEU A 156 5.39 0.80 -11.63
N GLY A 157 4.91 1.49 -12.67
CA GLY A 157 4.51 0.84 -13.92
C GLY A 157 3.19 0.06 -13.87
N ASN A 158 2.39 0.18 -12.80
CA ASN A 158 0.98 -0.23 -12.80
C ASN A 158 0.11 0.94 -13.28
N LYS A 159 -1.06 0.66 -13.85
CA LYS A 159 -2.01 1.74 -14.24
C LYS A 159 -2.55 2.51 -13.03
N ALA A 160 -2.63 1.84 -11.87
CA ALA A 160 -2.99 2.43 -10.58
C ALA A 160 -1.96 3.43 -10.04
N CYS A 161 -0.71 3.37 -10.52
CA CYS A 161 0.37 4.27 -10.12
C CYS A 161 0.64 5.24 -11.28
N PRO A 162 0.27 6.53 -11.17
CA PRO A 162 0.64 7.51 -12.17
C PRO A 162 2.17 7.61 -12.19
N ASN A 163 2.83 7.21 -13.29
CA ASN A 163 4.29 7.34 -13.34
C ASN A 163 4.67 8.80 -13.57
N GLU A 164 5.76 9.23 -12.92
CA GLU A 164 6.49 10.48 -13.21
C GLU A 164 6.97 10.56 -14.68
N LEU A 165 7.01 9.43 -15.41
CA LEU A 165 7.61 9.30 -16.74
C LEU A 165 6.63 8.90 -17.86
N SER A 166 5.35 8.67 -17.57
CA SER A 166 4.41 8.11 -18.57
C SER A 166 3.23 9.02 -18.85
N GLY A 167 3.42 9.92 -19.82
CA GLY A 167 2.37 10.65 -20.51
C GLY A 167 2.51 12.16 -20.34
N GLU A 168 2.43 12.87 -21.46
CA GLU A 168 2.36 14.34 -21.54
C GLU A 168 1.15 14.94 -20.76
N GLU A 169 0.30 14.09 -20.17
CA GLU A 169 -0.90 14.42 -19.40
C GLU A 169 -0.75 14.28 -17.87
N ASN A 170 0.37 13.75 -17.36
CA ASN A 170 0.56 13.53 -15.92
C ASN A 170 1.47 14.60 -15.33
N ASP A 171 0.88 15.60 -14.70
CA ASP A 171 1.64 16.59 -13.93
C ASP A 171 2.25 15.93 -12.67
N GLU A 172 3.41 16.41 -12.22
CA GLU A 172 4.06 16.04 -10.93
C GLU A 172 3.08 16.02 -9.73
N GLU A 173 2.03 16.83 -9.82
CA GLU A 173 0.98 16.92 -8.81
C GLU A 173 0.19 15.62 -8.66
N ASP A 174 -0.04 14.86 -9.74
CA ASP A 174 -0.82 13.62 -9.72
C ASP A 174 -0.10 12.51 -8.95
N TYR A 175 1.21 12.38 -9.15
CA TYR A 175 2.01 11.44 -8.37
C TYR A 175 2.03 11.85 -6.89
N GLN A 176 2.14 13.14 -6.60
CA GLN A 176 2.11 13.62 -5.22
C GLN A 176 0.77 13.31 -4.51
N ARG A 177 -0.36 13.43 -5.22
CA ARG A 177 -1.70 13.05 -4.74
C ARG A 177 -1.78 11.55 -4.47
N TYR A 178 -1.41 10.73 -5.44
CA TYR A 178 -1.33 9.27 -5.29
C TYR A 178 -0.47 8.88 -4.08
N ARG A 179 0.70 9.49 -3.94
CA ARG A 179 1.63 9.23 -2.85
C ARG A 179 1.02 9.53 -1.49
N TYR A 180 0.35 10.68 -1.33
CA TYR A 180 -0.35 10.99 -0.08
C TYR A 180 -1.56 10.08 0.17
N TYR A 181 -2.25 9.64 -0.87
CA TYR A 181 -3.34 8.68 -0.76
C TYR A 181 -2.85 7.33 -0.23
N VAL A 182 -1.77 6.79 -0.79
CA VAL A 182 -1.15 5.55 -0.31
C VAL A 182 -0.69 5.67 1.13
N LEU A 183 0.00 6.76 1.49
CA LEU A 183 0.49 6.99 2.85
C LEU A 183 -0.62 7.20 3.88
N TYR A 184 -1.78 7.72 3.47
CA TYR A 184 -2.95 7.80 4.35
C TYR A 184 -3.48 6.41 4.72
N HIS A 185 -3.51 5.49 3.76
CA HIS A 185 -3.97 4.12 3.98
C HIS A 185 -2.92 3.21 4.63
N LEU A 186 -1.63 3.47 4.38
CA LEU A 186 -0.48 2.71 4.89
C LEU A 186 0.52 3.63 5.63
N PRO A 187 0.16 4.15 6.82
CA PRO A 187 0.94 5.18 7.51
C PRO A 187 2.32 4.74 8.02
N ASN A 188 2.53 3.42 8.15
CA ASN A 188 3.76 2.81 8.68
C ASN A 188 4.82 2.57 7.59
N LEU A 189 4.53 2.88 6.32
CA LEU A 189 5.53 2.77 5.25
C LEU A 189 6.72 3.68 5.52
N LYS A 190 7.91 3.11 5.31
CA LYS A 190 9.21 3.78 5.35
C LYS A 190 9.66 4.16 3.94
N PHE A 191 9.29 3.36 2.94
CA PHE A 191 9.61 3.58 1.53
C PHE A 191 8.39 3.29 0.68
N LEU A 192 8.17 4.15 -0.32
CA LEU A 192 7.15 3.97 -1.34
C LEU A 192 7.76 4.30 -2.70
N ASP A 193 7.65 3.39 -3.66
CA ASP A 193 8.09 3.57 -5.05
C ASP A 193 9.56 4.03 -5.13
N SER A 194 10.45 3.30 -4.46
CA SER A 194 11.90 3.57 -4.38
C SER A 194 12.32 4.84 -3.63
N THR A 195 11.39 5.64 -3.12
CA THR A 195 11.70 6.87 -2.38
C THR A 195 11.33 6.76 -0.89
N LYS A 196 12.21 7.26 -0.02
CA LYS A 196 11.99 7.27 1.43
C LYS A 196 10.83 8.22 1.78
N VAL A 197 9.94 7.78 2.66
CA VAL A 197 8.83 8.57 3.18
C VAL A 197 9.35 9.57 4.22
N ARG A 198 9.09 10.86 3.99
CA ARG A 198 9.44 11.95 4.89
C ARG A 198 8.28 12.28 5.83
N GLU A 199 8.58 12.86 6.99
CA GLU A 199 7.55 13.21 7.98
C GLU A 199 6.58 14.30 7.48
N VAL A 200 7.06 15.21 6.62
CA VAL A 200 6.21 16.22 5.97
C VAL A 200 5.11 15.55 5.14
N GLU A 201 5.48 14.54 4.36
CA GLU A 201 4.54 13.79 3.52
C GLU A 201 3.53 13.00 4.37
N ARG A 202 3.98 12.41 5.48
CA ARG A 202 3.12 11.70 6.43
C ARG A 202 2.11 12.64 7.09
N SER A 203 2.55 13.84 7.47
CA SER A 203 1.70 14.86 8.07
C SER A 203 0.63 15.34 7.08
N GLU A 204 1.02 15.59 5.83
CA GLU A 204 0.12 15.99 4.76
C GLU A 204 -0.87 14.88 4.36
N ALA A 205 -0.40 13.63 4.26
CA ALA A 205 -1.25 12.47 4.02
C ALA A 205 -2.30 12.31 5.13
N ARG A 206 -1.93 12.50 6.40
CA ARG A 206 -2.88 12.47 7.53
C ARG A 206 -3.94 13.57 7.43
N ARG A 207 -3.54 14.76 6.99
CA ARG A 207 -4.41 15.94 6.90
C ARG A 207 -5.42 15.85 5.74
N ARG A 208 -4.97 15.43 4.56
CA ARG A 208 -5.77 15.50 3.31
C ARG A 208 -5.73 14.25 2.44
N GLY A 209 -4.91 13.26 2.76
CA GLY A 209 -4.68 12.08 1.91
C GLY A 209 -5.94 11.27 1.59
N LYS A 210 -6.96 11.26 2.47
CA LYS A 210 -8.26 10.62 2.20
C LYS A 210 -8.94 11.13 0.91
N PHE A 211 -8.72 12.40 0.56
CA PHE A 211 -9.35 13.08 -0.58
C PHE A 211 -8.45 13.15 -1.82
N MET A 212 -7.26 12.53 -1.76
CA MET A 212 -6.26 12.56 -2.84
C MET A 212 -6.41 11.40 -3.84
N ASN A 213 -7.52 10.68 -3.80
CA ASN A 213 -7.80 9.64 -4.79
C ASN A 213 -8.20 10.29 -6.12
N VAL A 214 -7.37 10.12 -7.15
CA VAL A 214 -7.67 10.61 -8.50
C VAL A 214 -8.34 9.49 -9.28
N ILE A 215 -9.67 9.55 -9.41
CA ILE A 215 -10.43 8.61 -10.24
C ILE A 215 -10.38 9.13 -11.68
N ARG A 216 -9.64 8.45 -12.54
CA ARG A 216 -9.66 8.74 -13.98
C ARG A 216 -10.88 8.06 -14.62
N PRO A 217 -11.70 8.78 -15.42
CA PRO A 217 -12.77 8.17 -16.19
C PRO A 217 -12.18 7.06 -17.09
N ARG A 218 -12.91 5.96 -17.27
CA ARG A 218 -12.49 4.91 -18.20
C ARG A 218 -12.52 5.49 -19.62
N GLY A 219 -11.39 5.50 -20.31
CA GLY A 219 -11.26 5.98 -21.69
C GLY A 219 -11.91 5.09 -22.76
N ASP A 220 -13.00 4.40 -22.43
CA ASP A 220 -13.82 3.71 -23.42
C ASP A 220 -14.87 4.71 -23.90
N GLY A 221 -14.62 5.30 -25.08
CA GLY A 221 -15.62 5.99 -25.90
C GLY A 221 -16.24 7.23 -25.28
N MET A 222 -15.95 8.40 -25.85
CA MET A 222 -16.95 9.48 -25.87
C MET A 222 -18.16 8.99 -26.69
N ASP A 223 -19.01 8.16 -26.10
CA ASP A 223 -20.40 8.10 -26.55
C ASP A 223 -21.00 9.44 -26.17
N GLU A 224 -21.29 10.26 -27.19
CA GLU A 224 -22.11 11.44 -27.04
C GLU A 224 -23.31 11.08 -26.17
N ILE A 225 -23.35 11.62 -24.95
CA ILE A 225 -24.55 11.60 -24.12
C ILE A 225 -25.58 12.43 -24.89
N ARG A 226 -26.34 11.76 -25.76
CA ARG A 226 -27.62 12.27 -26.22
C ARG A 226 -28.47 12.44 -24.98
N LEU A 227 -28.62 13.70 -24.56
CA LEU A 227 -29.52 14.12 -23.50
C LEU A 227 -30.95 13.72 -23.91
N ASN A 228 -31.35 12.49 -23.57
CA ASN A 228 -32.74 12.14 -23.52
C ASN A 228 -33.31 12.73 -22.24
N SER A 229 -34.09 13.78 -22.41
CA SER A 229 -34.95 14.37 -21.40
C SER A 229 -36.02 13.37 -20.98
N ASP A 230 -35.72 12.51 -20.01
CA ASP A 230 -36.70 12.07 -19.01
C ASP A 230 -36.06 11.13 -17.99
N SER A 231 -35.78 11.65 -16.78
CA SER A 231 -35.99 10.95 -15.52
C SER A 231 -35.49 11.80 -14.35
N THR A 232 -36.43 12.10 -13.47
CA THR A 232 -36.29 12.83 -12.21
C THR A 232 -35.34 12.15 -11.24
N GLY A 233 -34.24 12.83 -10.86
CA GLY A 233 -33.31 12.35 -9.86
C GLY A 233 -32.40 13.44 -9.30
N GLY A 234 -32.88 14.18 -8.30
CA GLY A 234 -32.09 14.57 -7.12
C GLY A 234 -30.85 15.48 -7.27
N PHE A 235 -30.72 16.28 -8.33
CA PHE A 235 -29.73 17.36 -8.36
C PHE A 235 -30.41 18.72 -8.21
N THR A 236 -30.14 19.41 -7.10
CA THR A 236 -30.42 20.84 -6.99
C THR A 236 -29.29 21.57 -7.72
N PRO A 237 -29.55 22.23 -8.86
CA PRO A 237 -28.50 22.97 -9.55
C PRO A 237 -27.98 24.10 -8.66
N LEU A 238 -26.71 24.46 -8.82
CA LEU A 238 -26.15 25.64 -8.17
C LEU A 238 -27.03 26.85 -8.49
N PRO A 239 -27.36 27.69 -7.48
CA PRO A 239 -28.23 28.84 -7.69
C PRO A 239 -27.61 29.77 -8.72
N LYS A 240 -28.36 30.09 -9.77
CA LYS A 240 -27.94 30.96 -10.89
C LYS A 240 -27.88 32.45 -10.52
N SER A 241 -27.81 32.80 -9.24
CA SER A 241 -27.70 34.20 -8.82
C SER A 241 -26.24 34.64 -8.88
N MET A 242 -25.92 35.56 -9.80
CA MET A 242 -24.72 36.39 -9.63
C MET A 242 -24.89 37.17 -8.32
N ARG A 243 -24.08 36.83 -7.31
CA ARG A 243 -24.07 37.59 -6.05
C ARG A 243 -23.58 39.00 -6.33
N GLY A 244 -24.38 39.98 -5.93
CA GLY A 244 -23.99 41.38 -5.98
C GLY A 244 -23.05 41.73 -4.83
N PRO A 245 -22.33 42.87 -4.92
CA PRO A 245 -21.43 43.31 -3.85
C PRO A 245 -22.13 43.50 -2.50
N GLU A 246 -23.46 43.63 -2.47
CA GLU A 246 -24.25 44.02 -1.29
C GLU A 246 -24.82 42.83 -0.48
N ASP A 247 -24.70 41.58 -0.98
CA ASP A 247 -25.36 40.38 -0.41
C ASP A 247 -24.80 39.90 0.95
N HIS A 248 -23.87 40.65 1.54
CA HIS A 248 -23.25 40.34 2.83
C HIS A 248 -23.90 41.08 4.02
N LYS A 249 -24.95 41.89 3.80
CA LYS A 249 -25.65 42.61 4.88
C LYS A 249 -27.01 41.95 5.20
N MET A 250 -27.08 41.27 6.34
CA MET A 250 -28.32 40.75 6.91
C MET A 250 -29.28 41.89 7.25
N PRO A 251 -30.60 41.81 6.93
CA PRO A 251 -31.56 42.81 7.37
C PRO A 251 -31.85 42.64 8.87
N ILE A 252 -31.60 43.68 9.66
CA ILE A 252 -32.02 43.75 11.06
C ILE A 252 -33.51 44.11 11.09
N THR A 253 -34.42 43.14 11.26
CA THR A 253 -35.81 43.44 11.67
C THR A 253 -36.38 42.41 12.65
N HIS A 254 -36.58 42.91 13.88
CA HIS A 254 -37.60 42.62 14.89
C HIS A 254 -38.14 41.20 15.17
N ARG A 255 -37.83 40.75 16.41
CA ARG A 255 -38.61 39.91 17.36
C ARG A 255 -39.94 39.32 16.86
N SER A 256 -40.01 37.99 16.79
CA SER A 256 -41.26 37.25 16.99
C SER A 256 -41.04 35.91 17.72
N ARG A 257 -41.57 35.90 18.97
CA ARG A 257 -42.10 34.81 19.82
C ARG A 257 -41.65 33.36 19.56
N LEU A 258 -40.89 32.82 20.52
CA LEU A 258 -40.75 31.38 20.78
C LEU A 258 -42.06 30.78 21.34
N PRO A 259 -42.50 29.58 20.89
CA PRO A 259 -43.60 28.87 21.53
C PRO A 259 -43.15 28.17 22.83
N LYS A 260 -43.96 28.35 23.87
CA LYS A 260 -43.87 27.71 25.18
C LYS A 260 -44.19 26.21 25.07
N ILE A 261 -43.30 25.34 25.55
CA ILE A 261 -43.64 23.96 25.90
C ILE A 261 -43.81 23.91 27.42
N ARG A 262 -45.06 23.69 27.86
CA ARG A 262 -45.46 23.53 29.27
C ARG A 262 -45.23 22.08 29.71
N ARG A 263 -44.71 21.97 30.93
CA ARG A 263 -44.42 20.78 31.72
C ARG A 263 -45.63 19.86 31.95
N GLY A 264 -45.40 18.55 31.93
CA GLY A 264 -46.16 17.54 32.66
C GLY A 264 -45.25 16.92 33.73
N ILE A 265 -45.69 17.02 34.99
CA ILE A 265 -45.05 16.54 36.21
C ILE A 265 -45.63 15.14 36.52
N TYR A 266 -44.92 14.25 37.23
CA TYR A 266 -45.37 13.62 38.50
C TYR A 266 -44.38 12.53 39.03
N TYR A 267 -43.83 12.83 40.23
CA TYR A 267 -43.45 12.01 41.43
C TYR A 267 -42.38 10.91 41.32
N SER A 268 -41.23 10.87 42.04
CA SER A 268 -40.77 11.18 43.42
C SER A 268 -40.86 10.00 44.42
N ILE A 269 -39.70 9.44 44.82
CA ILE A 269 -39.34 8.85 46.15
C ILE A 269 -37.77 8.91 46.19
N ILE A 270 -37.09 9.80 46.94
CA ILE A 270 -36.68 9.77 48.38
C ILE A 270 -35.83 8.51 48.71
N SER A 271 -34.60 8.49 49.25
CA SER A 271 -33.98 9.21 50.38
C SER A 271 -32.43 9.03 50.45
N SER A 272 -31.75 10.08 50.97
CA SER A 272 -30.54 10.19 51.85
C SER A 272 -29.44 9.12 51.84
N SER A 273 -28.13 9.45 51.88
CA SER A 273 -27.40 10.26 52.90
C SER A 273 -26.00 10.65 52.36
N ALA A 274 -25.52 11.90 52.45
CA ALA A 274 -24.66 12.50 53.50
C ALA A 274 -23.39 11.63 53.79
N VAL A 275 -22.10 12.07 53.78
CA VAL A 275 -21.43 13.33 54.15
C VAL A 275 -19.99 13.32 53.57
N GLY A 276 -19.41 14.49 53.26
CA GLY A 276 -18.00 14.79 53.63
C GLY A 276 -16.95 14.98 52.53
N SER A 277 -16.65 16.25 52.24
CA SER A 277 -15.35 16.79 51.80
C SER A 277 -14.49 17.16 53.05
N PRO A 278 -13.24 17.70 52.97
CA PRO A 278 -12.29 17.80 51.86
C PRO A 278 -10.79 17.56 52.27
N SER A 279 -9.91 17.68 51.26
CA SER A 279 -8.54 18.28 51.27
C SER A 279 -7.35 17.74 52.09
N GLU A 280 -6.25 17.62 51.33
CA GLU A 280 -4.83 17.94 51.63
C GLU A 280 -4.06 17.15 52.69
N VAL A 281 -2.89 16.63 52.31
CA VAL A 281 -1.58 16.86 52.97
C VAL A 281 -0.44 16.48 51.99
N ILE A 282 0.38 17.50 51.65
CA ILE A 282 1.76 17.54 51.09
C ILE A 282 1.96 17.19 49.60
#